data_AF-A0A973SLC7-F1
#
_entry.id   AF-A0A973SLC7-F1
#
_cell.length_a   1.000
_cell.length_b   1.000
_cell.length_c   1.000
_cell.angle_alpha   90.00
_cell.angle_beta   90.00
_cell.angle_gamma   90.00
#
_symmetry.space_group_name_H-M   'P 1'
#
loop_
_entity.id
_entity.type
_entity.pdbx_description
1 polymer ?
#
loop_
_entity_poly.entity_id
_entity_poly.type
_entity_poly.pdbx_seq_one_letter_code
_entity_poly.pdbx_strand_id
1 'polypeptide(L)'
;MDLETFAPGSGRLAPRAATRSDAPALDLNGVWRFRLSPAADVPDDFADPGHDDSGWDELPVPAHWPLHGHGAPAYTNVSYPFPVDPPHVPDENPTGDYRRAFDLPDGWTGGRLRFEGVDSFARVWLNGHELGFSTGSRLPVEFDAGPWLRPGRNVLAVRVHQWSAASYLEDQDMWWLPGIFRDVTLTRSSADVFVRASYDGGRGTLGFEASDAAARLSLPELGVAGLEPGAEFTVDAEPWTAETPRLYEAVVTLPHETLRLRVGFRTISIVDGVLLANGRPLLLKGVNRHEFHPEHGRTVPYETMREDVLLMKRHNVNAVRTSHYPP
;
A
#
# COMPACT_ATOMS: atom_id res chain seq x y z
N MET A 1 -16.70 14.83 -12.73
CA MET A 1 -15.48 14.99 -11.90
C MET A 1 -14.32 15.23 -12.84
N ASP A 2 -13.31 15.98 -12.40
CA ASP A 2 -12.17 16.35 -13.24
C ASP A 2 -11.04 15.30 -13.14
N LEU A 3 -11.02 14.34 -14.08
CA LEU A 3 -9.92 13.37 -14.22
C LEU A 3 -8.59 14.02 -14.65
N GLU A 4 -8.65 15.29 -15.06
CA GLU A 4 -7.54 16.10 -15.53
C GLU A 4 -6.96 16.96 -14.39
N THR A 5 -7.36 16.69 -13.14
CA THR A 5 -6.85 17.38 -11.96
C THR A 5 -5.37 17.08 -11.69
N PHE A 6 -4.62 18.11 -11.31
CA PHE A 6 -3.25 17.96 -10.79
C PHE A 6 -3.19 17.58 -9.31
N ALA A 7 -4.33 17.56 -8.61
CA ALA A 7 -4.38 17.16 -7.21
C ALA A 7 -4.23 15.64 -7.09
N PRO A 8 -3.30 15.13 -6.26
CA PRO A 8 -3.08 13.69 -6.13
C PRO A 8 -4.22 12.95 -5.40
N GLY A 9 -5.22 13.67 -4.91
CA GLY A 9 -6.37 13.12 -4.18
C GLY A 9 -7.08 14.16 -3.32
N SER A 10 -8.24 13.79 -2.79
CA SER A 10 -9.02 14.56 -1.80
C SER A 10 -9.50 13.62 -0.69
N GLY A 11 -9.75 14.16 0.52
CA GLY A 11 -10.27 13.37 1.65
C GLY A 11 -9.33 12.29 2.22
N ARG A 12 -8.09 12.22 1.71
CA ARG A 12 -7.06 11.27 2.15
C ARG A 12 -6.50 11.67 3.51
N LEU A 13 -6.23 10.68 4.35
CA LEU A 13 -5.50 10.85 5.60
C LEU A 13 -4.00 10.96 5.33
N ALA A 14 -3.27 11.52 6.31
CA ALA A 14 -1.83 11.63 6.22
C ALA A 14 -1.17 10.23 6.04
N PRO A 15 -0.15 10.11 5.17
CA PRO A 15 0.57 8.86 5.00
C PRO A 15 1.30 8.49 6.30
N ARG A 16 1.40 7.18 6.57
CA ARG A 16 2.04 6.62 7.76
C ARG A 16 2.71 5.29 7.44
N ALA A 17 3.57 4.82 8.35
CA ALA A 17 4.23 3.53 8.23
C ALA A 17 3.23 2.37 8.18
N ALA A 18 3.50 1.39 7.30
CA ALA A 18 2.78 0.11 7.30
C ALA A 18 3.29 -0.77 8.44
N THR A 19 2.50 -0.90 9.50
CA THR A 19 2.88 -1.63 10.72
C THR A 19 1.92 -2.79 11.00
N ARG A 20 2.41 -3.80 11.73
CA ARG A 20 1.55 -4.89 12.22
C ARG A 20 0.95 -4.47 13.55
N SER A 21 -0.30 -4.03 13.53
CA SER A 21 -1.07 -3.68 14.71
C SER A 21 -1.99 -4.83 15.15
N ASP A 22 -2.28 -4.92 16.44
CA ASP A 22 -3.36 -5.75 16.98
C ASP A 22 -4.72 -5.02 17.04
N ALA A 23 -4.77 -3.76 16.61
CA ALA A 23 -6.02 -3.02 16.51
C ALA A 23 -7.01 -3.77 15.62
N PRO A 24 -8.33 -3.75 15.94
CA PRO A 24 -9.32 -4.42 15.13
C PRO A 24 -9.23 -4.00 13.65
N ALA A 25 -9.18 -4.98 12.77
CA ALA A 25 -9.18 -4.80 11.32
C ALA A 25 -10.14 -5.80 10.68
N LEU A 26 -10.78 -5.37 9.60
CA LEU A 26 -11.63 -6.20 8.76
C LEU A 26 -11.03 -6.24 7.35
N ASP A 27 -10.77 -7.44 6.87
CA ASP A 27 -10.40 -7.69 5.48
C ASP A 27 -11.64 -7.51 4.59
N LEU A 28 -11.55 -6.63 3.60
CA LEU A 28 -12.61 -6.35 2.63
C LEU A 28 -12.33 -6.99 1.28
N ASN A 29 -11.23 -7.74 1.14
CA ASN A 29 -10.97 -8.59 -0.01
C ASN A 29 -12.07 -9.64 -0.20
N GLY A 30 -12.11 -10.22 -1.39
CA GLY A 30 -13.08 -11.24 -1.80
C GLY A 30 -13.80 -10.84 -3.07
N VAL A 31 -15.00 -11.39 -3.27
CA VAL A 31 -15.79 -11.13 -4.49
C VAL A 31 -16.63 -9.87 -4.31
N TRP A 32 -16.47 -8.94 -5.25
CA TRP A 32 -17.21 -7.67 -5.31
C TRP A 32 -18.12 -7.66 -6.54
N ARG A 33 -19.23 -6.92 -6.45
CA ARG A 33 -20.06 -6.63 -7.63
C ARG A 33 -19.31 -5.64 -8.51
N PHE A 34 -19.28 -5.91 -9.80
CA PHE A 34 -18.47 -5.17 -10.75
C PHE A 34 -19.23 -4.86 -12.04
N ARG A 35 -19.04 -3.65 -12.56
CA ARG A 35 -19.57 -3.20 -13.84
C ARG A 35 -18.49 -2.39 -14.57
N LEU A 36 -18.19 -2.75 -15.80
CA LEU A 36 -17.29 -1.97 -16.67
C LEU A 36 -18.09 -1.09 -17.63
N SER A 37 -17.77 0.20 -17.65
CA SER A 37 -18.24 1.15 -18.66
C SER A 37 -17.10 1.52 -19.61
N PRO A 38 -17.37 1.77 -20.91
CA PRO A 38 -16.32 2.08 -21.88
C PRO A 38 -15.75 3.51 -21.75
N ALA A 39 -16.45 4.39 -21.03
CA ALA A 39 -16.09 5.79 -20.85
C ALA A 39 -16.27 6.23 -19.39
N ALA A 40 -15.66 7.36 -19.05
CA ALA A 40 -15.67 7.90 -17.69
C ALA A 40 -16.92 8.70 -17.30
N ASP A 41 -17.64 9.25 -18.28
CA ASP A 41 -18.87 10.01 -18.03
C ASP A 41 -20.05 9.05 -17.80
N VAL A 42 -20.17 8.57 -16.56
CA VAL A 42 -21.23 7.68 -16.11
C VAL A 42 -21.82 8.16 -14.78
N PRO A 43 -23.13 7.96 -14.52
CA PRO A 43 -23.76 8.40 -13.26
C PRO A 43 -23.13 7.79 -12.00
N ASP A 44 -23.08 8.55 -10.91
CA ASP A 44 -22.61 8.09 -9.58
C ASP A 44 -23.72 7.41 -8.75
N ASP A 45 -24.85 7.01 -9.37
CA ASP A 45 -26.02 6.43 -8.69
C ASP A 45 -25.72 5.09 -8.00
N PHE A 46 -24.70 4.36 -8.48
CA PHE A 46 -24.22 3.11 -7.88
C PHE A 46 -23.68 3.28 -6.45
N ALA A 47 -23.32 4.50 -6.04
CA ALA A 47 -22.86 4.80 -4.69
C ALA A 47 -24.00 4.75 -3.65
N ASP A 48 -25.26 4.85 -4.09
CA ASP A 48 -26.41 4.72 -3.19
C ASP A 48 -26.43 3.31 -2.57
N PRO A 49 -26.53 3.18 -1.22
CA PRO A 49 -26.65 1.88 -0.55
C PRO A 49 -27.84 1.04 -1.04
N GLY A 50 -28.90 1.67 -1.54
CA GLY A 50 -30.10 1.05 -2.07
C GLY A 50 -30.03 0.68 -3.56
N HIS A 51 -28.94 1.00 -4.27
CA HIS A 51 -28.80 0.65 -5.68
C HIS A 51 -28.85 -0.87 -5.88
N ASP A 52 -29.59 -1.32 -6.89
CA ASP A 52 -29.71 -2.73 -7.26
C ASP A 52 -28.56 -3.12 -8.20
N ASP A 53 -27.62 -3.90 -7.68
CA ASP A 53 -26.49 -4.47 -8.41
C ASP A 53 -26.64 -5.96 -8.68
N SER A 54 -27.85 -6.53 -8.52
CA SER A 54 -28.06 -7.97 -8.70
C SER A 54 -27.75 -8.48 -10.11
N GLY A 55 -27.82 -7.60 -11.11
CA GLY A 55 -27.45 -7.89 -12.49
C GLY A 55 -25.98 -7.63 -12.84
N TRP A 56 -25.14 -7.22 -11.87
CA TRP A 56 -23.72 -6.94 -12.10
C TRP A 56 -22.89 -8.23 -12.05
N ASP A 57 -21.78 -8.20 -12.78
CA ASP A 57 -20.77 -9.25 -12.74
C ASP A 57 -20.12 -9.33 -11.35
N GLU A 58 -19.33 -10.38 -11.14
CA GLU A 58 -18.55 -10.61 -9.95
C GLU A 58 -17.06 -10.57 -10.28
N LEU A 59 -16.28 -9.77 -9.54
CA LEU A 59 -14.83 -9.67 -9.70
C LEU A 59 -14.14 -9.92 -8.36
N PRO A 60 -13.09 -10.77 -8.30
CA PRO A 60 -12.26 -10.84 -7.11
C PRO A 60 -11.53 -9.51 -6.89
N VAL A 61 -11.37 -9.14 -5.63
CA VAL A 61 -10.55 -8.02 -5.17
C VAL A 61 -9.62 -8.57 -4.10
N PRO A 62 -8.30 -8.41 -4.22
CA PRO A 62 -7.60 -7.69 -5.29
C PRO A 62 -7.57 -8.41 -6.64
N ALA A 63 -7.67 -7.67 -7.74
CA ALA A 63 -7.41 -8.15 -9.10
C ALA A 63 -7.29 -7.00 -10.13
N HIS A 64 -6.81 -7.35 -11.32
CA HIS A 64 -6.91 -6.51 -12.51
C HIS A 64 -8.06 -7.00 -13.39
N TRP A 65 -9.07 -6.16 -13.62
CA TRP A 65 -10.25 -6.57 -14.38
C TRP A 65 -9.95 -7.12 -15.81
N PRO A 66 -8.89 -6.68 -16.53
CA PRO A 66 -8.60 -7.27 -17.85
C PRO A 66 -8.18 -8.74 -17.82
N LEU A 67 -7.69 -9.22 -16.67
CA LEU A 67 -7.34 -10.63 -16.47
C LEU A 67 -8.55 -11.50 -16.09
N HIS A 68 -9.72 -10.88 -15.97
CA HIS A 68 -10.99 -11.52 -15.64
C HIS A 68 -12.05 -11.30 -16.73
N GLY A 69 -11.63 -11.07 -17.98
CA GLY A 69 -12.52 -10.99 -19.14
C GLY A 69 -13.12 -9.61 -19.42
N HIS A 70 -12.72 -8.58 -18.68
CA HIS A 70 -13.20 -7.21 -18.89
C HIS A 70 -12.19 -6.40 -19.71
N GLY A 71 -12.24 -6.49 -21.03
CA GLY A 71 -11.21 -5.88 -21.90
C GLY A 71 -9.94 -6.75 -21.97
N ALA A 72 -8.77 -6.12 -22.18
CA ALA A 72 -7.52 -6.85 -22.37
C ALA A 72 -6.31 -6.08 -21.81
N PRO A 73 -5.25 -6.78 -21.35
CA PRO A 73 -3.97 -6.14 -21.05
C PRO A 73 -3.39 -5.43 -22.28
N ALA A 74 -2.79 -4.27 -22.07
CA ALA A 74 -2.03 -3.56 -23.10
C ALA A 74 -0.58 -3.40 -22.63
N TYR A 75 0.39 -3.58 -23.53
CA TYR A 75 1.81 -3.37 -23.23
C TYR A 75 2.36 -2.26 -24.11
N THR A 76 3.03 -1.31 -23.49
CA THR A 76 3.91 -0.36 -24.15
C THR A 76 5.19 -0.21 -23.32
N ASN A 77 6.28 0.18 -23.97
CA ASN A 77 7.55 0.46 -23.29
C ASN A 77 7.66 1.94 -22.92
N VAL A 78 7.86 2.79 -23.95
CA VAL A 78 8.05 4.26 -23.80
C VAL A 78 6.89 5.05 -24.39
N SER A 79 6.12 4.46 -25.30
CA SER A 79 5.01 5.15 -25.93
C SER A 79 3.78 5.07 -25.05
N TYR A 80 3.15 6.21 -24.78
CA TYR A 80 1.83 6.22 -24.19
C TYR A 80 0.81 5.52 -25.12
N PRO A 81 -0.11 4.70 -24.58
CA PRO A 81 -1.19 4.07 -25.36
C PRO A 81 -2.36 5.04 -25.64
N PHE A 82 -2.17 6.34 -25.40
CA PHE A 82 -3.13 7.42 -25.63
C PHE A 82 -2.38 8.69 -26.13
N PRO A 83 -3.07 9.67 -26.73
CA PRO A 83 -2.45 10.92 -27.19
C PRO A 83 -1.73 11.66 -26.05
N VAL A 84 -0.54 12.18 -26.34
CA VAL A 84 0.24 12.92 -25.33
C VAL A 84 -0.19 14.38 -25.32
N ASP A 85 -1.18 14.71 -24.48
CA ASP A 85 -1.75 16.05 -24.33
C ASP A 85 -2.10 16.36 -22.86
N PRO A 86 -1.12 16.43 -21.94
CA PRO A 86 -1.41 16.53 -20.50
C PRO A 86 -2.08 17.87 -20.14
N PRO A 87 -3.08 17.88 -19.23
CA PRO A 87 -3.52 16.76 -18.39
C PRO A 87 -4.66 15.90 -19.00
N HIS A 88 -4.97 16.06 -20.28
CA HIS A 88 -6.15 15.48 -20.92
C HIS A 88 -6.07 13.96 -21.08
N VAL A 89 -7.22 13.30 -20.94
CA VAL A 89 -7.40 11.84 -21.05
C VAL A 89 -8.20 11.48 -22.30
N PRO A 90 -8.04 10.26 -22.86
CA PRO A 90 -8.84 9.85 -24.01
C PRO A 90 -10.34 9.70 -23.66
N ASP A 91 -11.22 9.92 -24.64
CA ASP A 91 -12.67 9.70 -24.51
C ASP A 91 -13.00 8.23 -24.17
N GLU A 92 -12.31 7.29 -24.83
CA GLU A 92 -12.34 5.87 -24.50
C GLU A 92 -11.52 5.61 -23.22
N ASN A 93 -12.21 5.70 -22.08
CA ASN A 93 -11.62 5.51 -20.76
C ASN A 93 -12.38 4.45 -19.96
N PRO A 94 -11.94 3.17 -20.04
CA PRO A 94 -12.54 2.08 -19.30
C PRO A 94 -12.66 2.42 -17.80
N THR A 95 -13.90 2.38 -17.32
CA THR A 95 -14.26 2.82 -15.98
C THR A 95 -15.00 1.71 -15.26
N GLY A 96 -14.36 1.16 -14.23
CA GLY A 96 -14.87 0.07 -13.40
C GLY A 96 -15.58 0.59 -12.16
N ASP A 97 -16.86 0.26 -12.02
CA ASP A 97 -17.61 0.46 -10.79
C ASP A 97 -17.59 -0.82 -9.96
N TYR A 98 -17.26 -0.66 -8.68
CA TYR A 98 -17.12 -1.72 -7.70
C TYR A 98 -18.09 -1.49 -6.54
N ARG A 99 -18.81 -2.53 -6.10
CA ARG A 99 -19.65 -2.48 -4.91
C ARG A 99 -19.42 -3.68 -4.00
N ARG A 100 -19.31 -3.42 -2.70
CA ARG A 100 -19.14 -4.42 -1.65
C ARG A 100 -20.00 -4.10 -0.44
N ALA A 101 -20.94 -4.99 -0.15
CA ALA A 101 -21.62 -5.00 1.14
C ALA A 101 -20.78 -5.77 2.18
N PHE A 102 -20.70 -5.26 3.40
CA PHE A 102 -20.02 -5.93 4.52
C PHE A 102 -20.73 -5.60 5.84
N ASP A 103 -20.63 -6.51 6.81
CA ASP A 103 -21.20 -6.32 8.14
C ASP A 103 -20.09 -5.99 9.14
N LEU A 104 -20.34 -4.99 9.99
CA LEU A 104 -19.45 -4.69 11.10
C LEU A 104 -19.70 -5.64 12.27
N PRO A 105 -18.64 -6.10 12.95
CA PRO A 105 -18.77 -6.78 14.23
C PRO A 105 -19.49 -5.91 15.28
N ASP A 106 -20.19 -6.55 16.21
CA ASP A 106 -20.85 -5.86 17.32
C ASP A 106 -19.85 -5.01 18.12
N GLY A 107 -20.25 -3.77 18.44
CA GLY A 107 -19.43 -2.84 19.23
C GLY A 107 -18.28 -2.17 18.45
N TRP A 108 -18.18 -2.36 17.14
CA TRP A 108 -17.21 -1.65 16.31
C TRP A 108 -17.43 -0.12 16.35
N THR A 109 -16.36 0.65 16.54
CA THR A 109 -16.41 2.13 16.57
C THR A 109 -15.24 2.78 15.83
N GLY A 110 -15.55 3.69 14.91
CA GLY A 110 -14.57 4.40 14.09
C GLY A 110 -13.79 3.48 13.14
N GLY A 111 -12.85 4.05 12.40
CA GLY A 111 -11.95 3.28 11.54
C GLY A 111 -11.56 4.03 10.28
N ARG A 112 -10.59 3.47 9.56
CA ARG A 112 -10.01 3.99 8.33
C ARG A 112 -10.16 2.95 7.25
N LEU A 113 -10.69 3.34 6.09
CA LEU A 113 -10.64 2.50 4.90
C LEU A 113 -9.27 2.68 4.25
N ARG A 114 -8.55 1.58 4.08
CA ARG A 114 -7.20 1.53 3.53
C ARG A 114 -7.19 0.71 2.25
N PHE A 115 -6.65 1.30 1.19
CA PHE A 115 -6.38 0.64 -0.08
C PHE A 115 -4.87 0.57 -0.26
N GLU A 116 -4.31 -0.62 -0.50
CA GLU A 116 -2.87 -0.81 -0.69
C GLU A 116 -2.41 -0.48 -2.14
N GLY A 117 -3.34 -0.43 -3.10
CA GLY A 117 -3.05 -0.10 -4.49
C GLY A 117 -4.27 -0.21 -5.41
N VAL A 118 -4.53 0.86 -6.18
CA VAL A 118 -5.64 0.95 -7.15
C VAL A 118 -5.16 1.68 -8.39
N ASP A 119 -5.33 1.08 -9.56
CA ASP A 119 -4.78 1.59 -10.82
C ASP A 119 -5.90 2.12 -11.75
N SER A 120 -5.95 3.40 -12.15
CA SER A 120 -5.04 4.51 -11.80
C SER A 120 -5.64 5.62 -10.94
N PHE A 121 -6.96 5.79 -10.99
CA PHE A 121 -7.70 6.79 -10.23
C PHE A 121 -8.84 6.11 -9.50
N ALA A 122 -8.89 6.23 -8.18
CA ALA A 122 -9.94 5.65 -7.35
C ALA A 122 -10.77 6.74 -6.68
N ARG A 123 -12.08 6.73 -6.87
CA ARG A 123 -13.05 7.53 -6.10
C ARG A 123 -13.85 6.61 -5.20
N VAL A 124 -14.02 7.01 -3.94
CA VAL A 124 -14.49 6.12 -2.87
C VAL A 124 -15.71 6.71 -2.18
N TRP A 125 -16.74 5.89 -2.01
CA TRP A 125 -17.93 6.20 -1.23
C TRP A 125 -18.18 5.12 -0.19
N LEU A 126 -18.62 5.54 0.99
CA LEU A 126 -19.10 4.66 2.04
C LEU A 126 -20.53 5.06 2.39
N ASN A 127 -21.45 4.12 2.27
CA ASN A 127 -22.87 4.31 2.56
C ASN A 127 -23.50 5.52 1.83
N GLY A 128 -23.10 5.76 0.58
CA GLY A 128 -23.53 6.90 -0.24
C GLY A 128 -22.81 8.21 0.03
N HIS A 129 -21.93 8.28 1.03
CA HIS A 129 -21.10 9.45 1.30
C HIS A 129 -19.74 9.34 0.61
N GLU A 130 -19.37 10.34 -0.19
CA GLU A 130 -18.07 10.40 -0.84
C GLU A 130 -16.97 10.67 0.20
N LEU A 131 -16.03 9.74 0.35
CA LEU A 131 -14.86 9.92 1.19
C LEU A 131 -13.79 10.76 0.50
N GLY A 132 -13.70 10.64 -0.83
CA GLY A 132 -12.76 11.39 -1.66
C GLY A 132 -12.22 10.55 -2.81
N PHE A 133 -11.06 10.95 -3.35
CA PHE A 133 -10.37 10.22 -4.40
C PHE A 133 -8.85 10.15 -4.18
N SER A 134 -8.19 9.24 -4.89
CA SER A 134 -6.74 9.13 -4.91
C SER A 134 -6.21 8.71 -6.29
N THR A 135 -5.04 9.24 -6.63
CA THR A 135 -4.15 8.74 -7.67
C THR A 135 -2.87 8.18 -7.04
N GLY A 136 -1.95 7.65 -7.86
CA GLY A 136 -0.69 7.06 -7.40
C GLY A 136 -0.87 5.57 -7.17
N SER A 137 -0.90 4.80 -8.25
CA SER A 137 -1.54 3.49 -8.29
C SER A 137 -0.93 2.46 -7.34
N ARG A 138 0.37 2.58 -7.07
CA ARG A 138 1.14 1.67 -6.20
C ARG A 138 1.39 2.26 -4.80
N LEU A 139 0.72 3.35 -4.45
CA LEU A 139 0.82 4.00 -3.15
C LEU A 139 -0.42 3.68 -2.30
N PRO A 140 -0.25 3.28 -1.03
CA PRO A 140 -1.38 3.11 -0.15
C PRO A 140 -2.10 4.43 0.13
N VAL A 141 -3.42 4.38 0.28
CA VAL A 141 -4.25 5.50 0.68
C VAL A 141 -5.22 5.11 1.78
N GLU A 142 -5.41 6.00 2.75
CA GLU A 142 -6.40 5.86 3.82
C GLU A 142 -7.43 6.99 3.77
N PHE A 143 -8.69 6.66 4.07
CA PHE A 143 -9.79 7.62 4.22
C PHE A 143 -10.45 7.43 5.59
N ASP A 144 -10.90 8.52 6.23
CA ASP A 144 -11.66 8.41 7.47
C ASP A 144 -13.05 7.85 7.18
N ALA A 145 -13.30 6.62 7.62
CA ALA A 145 -14.58 5.95 7.46
C ALA A 145 -15.49 6.18 8.68
N GLY A 146 -14.92 6.55 9.82
CA GLY A 146 -15.58 6.54 11.13
C GLY A 146 -16.94 7.21 11.16
N PRO A 147 -17.08 8.46 10.68
CA PRO A 147 -18.35 9.18 10.69
C PRO A 147 -19.47 8.55 9.85
N TRP A 148 -19.12 7.68 8.90
CA TRP A 148 -20.03 7.17 7.88
C TRP A 148 -20.38 5.69 8.05
N LEU A 149 -19.70 4.99 8.97
CA LEU A 149 -19.99 3.61 9.33
C LEU A 149 -21.35 3.51 10.05
N ARG A 150 -22.07 2.42 9.78
CA ARG A 150 -23.36 2.08 10.40
C ARG A 150 -23.23 0.75 11.15
N PRO A 151 -23.89 0.56 12.30
CA PRO A 151 -24.00 -0.77 12.90
C PRO A 151 -24.60 -1.79 11.92
N GLY A 152 -24.05 -3.00 11.88
CA GLY A 152 -24.46 -4.03 10.91
C GLY A 152 -23.98 -3.73 9.49
N ARG A 153 -24.92 -3.72 8.53
CA ARG A 153 -24.61 -3.69 7.09
C ARG A 153 -24.14 -2.31 6.62
N ASN A 154 -23.02 -2.31 5.90
CA ASN A 154 -22.41 -1.18 5.22
C ASN A 154 -22.22 -1.50 3.73
N VAL A 155 -22.17 -0.47 2.89
CA VAL A 155 -21.89 -0.59 1.46
C VAL A 155 -20.72 0.32 1.10
N LEU A 156 -19.63 -0.29 0.63
CA LEU A 156 -18.49 0.38 0.02
C LEU A 156 -18.68 0.38 -1.49
N ALA A 157 -18.57 1.55 -2.10
CA ALA A 157 -18.60 1.72 -3.55
C ALA A 157 -17.32 2.43 -3.99
N VAL A 158 -16.71 1.95 -5.07
CA VAL A 158 -15.47 2.50 -5.61
C VAL A 158 -15.60 2.60 -7.12
N ARG A 159 -15.25 3.77 -7.68
CA ARG A 159 -15.10 3.96 -9.12
C ARG A 159 -13.63 4.05 -9.45
N VAL A 160 -13.21 3.25 -10.42
CA VAL A 160 -11.82 3.19 -10.89
C VAL A 160 -11.76 3.56 -12.36
N HIS A 161 -11.00 4.59 -12.70
CA HIS A 161 -10.74 4.96 -14.09
C HIS A 161 -9.37 4.43 -14.52
N GLN A 162 -9.29 3.84 -15.71
CA GLN A 162 -8.04 3.37 -16.26
C GLN A 162 -7.10 4.56 -16.55
N TRP A 163 -7.61 5.60 -17.20
CA TRP A 163 -6.85 6.80 -17.55
C TRP A 163 -7.21 7.98 -16.66
N SER A 164 -6.19 8.72 -16.23
CA SER A 164 -6.29 9.97 -15.48
C SER A 164 -5.08 10.85 -15.79
N ALA A 165 -5.05 12.10 -15.33
CA ALA A 165 -3.84 12.92 -15.38
C ALA A 165 -2.61 12.23 -14.74
N ALA A 166 -2.82 11.34 -13.76
CA ALA A 166 -1.74 10.57 -13.15
C ALA A 166 -1.13 9.50 -14.07
N SER A 167 -1.82 9.08 -15.13
CA SER A 167 -1.28 8.13 -16.11
C SER A 167 -0.02 8.66 -16.80
N TYR A 168 0.10 9.98 -16.97
CA TYR A 168 1.32 10.65 -17.46
C TYR A 168 2.52 10.55 -16.50
N LEU A 169 2.32 10.14 -15.26
CA LEU A 169 3.37 9.93 -14.26
C LEU A 169 3.69 8.44 -14.05
N GLU A 170 2.97 7.56 -14.76
CA GLU A 170 2.97 6.11 -14.54
C GLU A 170 3.23 5.31 -15.82
N ASP A 171 4.10 5.84 -16.68
CA ASP A 171 4.59 5.23 -17.92
C ASP A 171 5.78 4.29 -17.66
N GLN A 172 5.60 3.31 -16.78
CA GLN A 172 6.60 2.26 -16.61
C GLN A 172 6.56 1.30 -17.81
N ASP A 173 7.72 0.76 -18.19
CA ASP A 173 7.86 -0.34 -19.15
C ASP A 173 7.24 -1.64 -18.59
N MET A 174 5.91 -1.74 -18.69
CA MET A 174 5.10 -2.82 -18.13
C MET A 174 3.72 -2.89 -18.79
N TRP A 175 2.90 -3.86 -18.36
CA TRP A 175 1.51 -3.95 -18.76
C TRP A 175 0.66 -2.85 -18.10
N TRP A 176 -0.18 -2.18 -18.88
CA TRP A 176 -1.30 -1.37 -18.40
C TRP A 176 -2.41 -2.31 -17.91
N LEU A 177 -2.67 -2.28 -16.61
CA LEU A 177 -3.56 -3.21 -15.91
C LEU A 177 -4.33 -2.45 -14.83
N PRO A 178 -5.46 -1.84 -15.16
CA PRO A 178 -6.26 -1.14 -14.18
C PRO A 178 -6.98 -2.09 -13.21
N GLY A 179 -7.44 -1.55 -12.07
CA GLY A 179 -8.22 -2.27 -11.06
C GLY A 179 -7.75 -2.04 -9.63
N ILE A 180 -8.54 -2.54 -8.67
CA ILE A 180 -8.15 -2.61 -7.26
C ILE A 180 -7.27 -3.85 -7.10
N PHE A 181 -5.95 -3.69 -7.23
CA PHE A 181 -5.02 -4.82 -7.41
C PHE A 181 -4.22 -5.19 -6.17
N ARG A 182 -4.40 -4.47 -5.05
CA ARG A 182 -3.93 -4.86 -3.71
C ARG A 182 -5.04 -4.71 -2.67
N ASP A 183 -4.73 -5.13 -1.46
CA ASP A 183 -5.70 -5.30 -0.37
C ASP A 183 -6.54 -4.06 -0.07
N VAL A 184 -7.79 -4.31 0.32
CA VAL A 184 -8.70 -3.32 0.89
C VAL A 184 -9.04 -3.74 2.31
N THR A 185 -8.82 -2.86 3.28
CA THR A 185 -9.08 -3.15 4.69
C THR A 185 -9.79 -2.00 5.39
N LEU A 186 -10.63 -2.32 6.37
CA LEU A 186 -11.09 -1.36 7.37
C LEU A 186 -10.29 -1.57 8.64
N THR A 187 -9.50 -0.61 9.08
CA THR A 187 -8.63 -0.73 10.26
C THR A 187 -8.94 0.34 11.31
N ARG A 188 -8.88 -0.04 12.60
CA ARG A 188 -8.90 0.92 13.72
C ARG A 188 -7.52 1.45 14.08
N SER A 189 -6.45 0.84 13.57
CA SER A 189 -5.10 1.33 13.81
C SER A 189 -4.96 2.75 13.27
N SER A 190 -4.35 3.64 14.05
CA SER A 190 -4.02 5.00 13.61
C SER A 190 -2.60 5.41 13.93
N ALA A 191 -1.85 4.59 14.68
CA ALA A 191 -0.48 4.89 15.05
C ALA A 191 0.43 5.02 13.82
N ASP A 192 1.32 6.00 13.90
CA ASP A 192 2.51 6.12 13.06
C ASP A 192 3.75 6.13 13.94
N VAL A 193 4.79 5.44 13.49
CA VAL A 193 6.03 5.27 14.24
C VAL A 193 7.22 5.28 13.31
N PHE A 194 8.34 5.82 13.79
CA PHE A 194 9.61 5.77 13.09
C PHE A 194 10.71 5.31 14.04
N VAL A 195 11.30 4.14 13.74
CA VAL A 195 12.47 3.61 14.44
C VAL A 195 13.72 3.92 13.65
N ARG A 196 14.68 4.59 14.29
CA ARG A 196 16.04 4.79 13.79
C ARG A 196 16.96 3.84 14.55
N ALA A 197 17.68 2.97 13.85
CA ALA A 197 18.56 1.99 14.47
C ALA A 197 19.92 2.00 13.77
N SER A 198 20.80 2.91 14.19
CA SER A 198 22.16 3.03 13.62
C SER A 198 23.10 2.02 14.28
N TYR A 199 24.16 1.66 13.56
CA TYR A 199 25.21 0.76 14.05
C TYR A 199 26.58 1.39 13.84
N ASP A 200 27.43 1.31 14.86
CA ASP A 200 28.84 1.70 14.80
C ASP A 200 29.70 0.78 15.70
N GLY A 201 30.65 0.06 15.10
CA GLY A 201 31.72 -0.62 15.83
C GLY A 201 31.29 -1.60 16.95
N GLY A 202 30.11 -2.23 16.85
CA GLY A 202 29.58 -3.15 17.88
C GLY A 202 28.46 -2.56 18.73
N ARG A 203 28.22 -1.25 18.65
CA ARG A 203 27.12 -0.58 19.34
C ARG A 203 26.01 -0.19 18.39
N GLY A 204 24.77 -0.41 18.82
CA GLY A 204 23.58 0.08 18.16
C GLY A 204 23.01 1.29 18.90
N THR A 205 22.64 2.35 18.19
CA THR A 205 21.86 3.46 18.75
C THR A 205 20.43 3.38 18.22
N LEU A 206 19.49 3.22 19.14
CA LEU A 206 18.06 3.14 18.88
C LEU A 206 17.41 4.48 19.21
N GLY A 207 16.81 5.12 18.21
CA GLY A 207 15.90 6.25 18.36
C GLY A 207 14.48 5.86 17.95
N PHE A 208 13.49 6.46 18.58
CA PHE A 208 12.08 6.15 18.38
C PHE A 208 11.27 7.44 18.30
N GLU A 209 10.43 7.59 17.27
CA GLU A 209 9.43 8.64 17.13
C GLU A 209 8.06 7.99 16.97
N ALA A 210 7.01 8.65 17.47
CA ALA A 210 5.63 8.20 17.34
C ALA A 210 4.68 9.39 17.23
N SER A 211 3.55 9.17 16.54
CA SER A 211 2.46 10.15 16.47
C SER A 211 1.74 10.36 17.80
N ASP A 212 1.87 9.42 18.74
CA ASP A 212 1.29 9.47 20.07
C ASP A 212 2.40 9.45 21.14
N ALA A 213 2.43 10.46 22.00
CA ALA A 213 3.40 10.60 23.08
C ALA A 213 3.26 9.49 24.16
N ALA A 214 2.12 8.82 24.23
CA ALA A 214 1.90 7.68 25.11
C ALA A 214 2.54 6.38 24.59
N ALA A 215 3.02 6.35 23.34
CA ALA A 215 3.66 5.16 22.78
C ALA A 215 4.93 4.80 23.56
N ARG A 216 5.18 3.51 23.76
CA ARG A 216 6.37 2.99 24.47
C ARG A 216 6.97 1.84 23.69
N LEU A 217 8.23 1.98 23.28
CA LEU A 217 8.93 0.97 22.49
C LEU A 217 9.83 0.10 23.38
N SER A 218 9.76 -1.22 23.19
CA SER A 218 10.57 -2.21 23.92
C SER A 218 11.25 -3.17 22.94
N LEU A 219 12.54 -3.47 23.18
CA LEU A 219 13.31 -4.53 22.53
C LEU A 219 13.76 -5.51 23.63
N PRO A 220 12.95 -6.54 23.96
CA PRO A 220 13.20 -7.41 25.10
C PRO A 220 14.56 -8.11 25.07
N GLU A 221 15.01 -8.55 23.88
CA GLU A 221 16.27 -9.24 23.71
C GLU A 221 17.50 -8.37 24.06
N LEU A 222 17.38 -7.05 23.90
CA LEU A 222 18.45 -6.09 24.21
C LEU A 222 18.22 -5.36 25.54
N GLY A 223 17.25 -5.80 26.34
CA GLY A 223 16.94 -5.19 27.63
C GLY A 223 16.36 -3.77 27.55
N VAL A 224 15.92 -3.31 26.37
CA VAL A 224 15.27 -2.01 26.22
C VAL A 224 13.79 -2.15 26.59
N ALA A 225 13.35 -1.43 27.60
CA ALA A 225 11.96 -1.44 28.05
C ALA A 225 11.41 0.00 28.13
N GLY A 226 10.31 0.24 27.42
CA GLY A 226 9.55 1.48 27.54
C GLY A 226 10.26 2.75 27.08
N LEU A 227 11.04 2.68 25.99
CA LEU A 227 11.65 3.85 25.37
C LEU A 227 10.56 4.84 24.92
N GLU A 228 10.69 6.10 25.33
CA GLU A 228 9.75 7.17 25.00
C GLU A 228 10.05 7.76 23.61
N PRO A 229 9.05 8.32 22.91
CA PRO A 229 9.28 9.04 21.66
C PRO A 229 10.26 10.21 21.86
N GLY A 230 11.21 10.36 20.95
CA GLY A 230 12.29 11.35 20.98
C GLY A 230 13.51 10.94 21.82
N ALA A 231 13.44 9.84 22.58
CA ALA A 231 14.58 9.33 23.32
C ALA A 231 15.48 8.45 22.45
N GLU A 232 16.78 8.46 22.78
CA GLU A 232 17.78 7.57 22.20
C GLU A 232 18.35 6.64 23.26
N PHE A 233 18.66 5.41 22.87
CA PHE A 233 19.23 4.40 23.75
C PHE A 233 20.31 3.60 23.03
N THR A 234 21.47 3.42 23.66
CA THR A 234 22.58 2.64 23.10
C THR A 234 22.62 1.25 23.71
N VAL A 235 22.84 0.25 22.87
CA VAL A 235 22.90 -1.17 23.22
C VAL A 235 24.05 -1.86 22.51
N ASP A 236 24.53 -2.96 23.08
CA ASP A 236 25.37 -3.90 22.33
C ASP A 236 24.46 -4.68 21.38
N ALA A 237 24.65 -4.48 20.08
CA ALA A 237 23.79 -5.06 19.05
C ALA A 237 24.63 -5.69 17.93
N GLU A 238 24.08 -6.73 17.33
CA GLU A 238 24.59 -7.29 16.09
C GLU A 238 24.08 -6.48 14.90
N PRO A 239 24.93 -6.20 13.89
CA PRO A 239 24.52 -5.43 12.73
C PRO A 239 23.62 -6.24 11.80
N TRP A 240 22.62 -5.57 11.24
CA TRP A 240 21.90 -6.06 10.07
C TRP A 240 22.73 -5.87 8.81
N THR A 241 22.86 -6.92 8.00
CA THR A 241 23.38 -6.87 6.63
C THR A 241 22.55 -7.77 5.70
N ALA A 242 22.72 -7.67 4.38
CA ALA A 242 22.06 -8.59 3.44
C ALA A 242 22.59 -10.04 3.50
N GLU A 243 23.74 -10.25 4.13
CA GLU A 243 24.41 -11.55 4.32
C GLU A 243 24.00 -12.18 5.65
N THR A 244 23.93 -11.37 6.71
CA THR A 244 23.50 -11.72 8.06
C THR A 244 22.36 -10.78 8.49
N PRO A 245 21.11 -11.04 8.06
CA PRO A 245 19.99 -10.12 8.25
C PRO A 245 19.42 -10.21 9.68
N ARG A 246 20.25 -9.88 10.66
CA ARG A 246 19.90 -9.92 12.08
C ARG A 246 18.81 -8.91 12.41
N LEU A 247 17.71 -9.39 12.98
CA LEU A 247 16.55 -8.60 13.38
C LEU A 247 16.23 -8.85 14.85
N TYR A 248 15.88 -7.80 15.56
CA TYR A 248 15.38 -7.81 16.93
C TYR A 248 13.88 -7.55 16.93
N GLU A 249 13.11 -8.38 17.61
CA GLU A 249 11.67 -8.14 17.79
C GLU A 249 11.46 -6.93 18.70
N ALA A 250 10.68 -5.96 18.22
CA ALA A 250 10.32 -4.76 18.94
C ALA A 250 8.81 -4.67 19.08
N VAL A 251 8.37 -4.25 20.27
CA VAL A 251 6.96 -4.07 20.60
C VAL A 251 6.75 -2.60 20.95
N VAL A 252 5.80 -1.95 20.29
CA VAL A 252 5.35 -0.59 20.64
C VAL A 252 3.97 -0.71 21.26
N THR A 253 3.84 -0.31 22.52
CA THR A 253 2.56 -0.30 23.23
C THR A 253 1.97 1.10 23.22
N LEU A 254 0.72 1.22 22.82
CA LEU A 254 -0.13 2.41 22.91
C LEU A 254 -1.35 2.11 23.81
N PRO A 255 -2.13 3.12 24.26
CA PRO A 255 -3.31 2.88 25.10
C PRO A 255 -4.37 1.96 24.50
N HIS A 256 -4.45 1.87 23.16
CA HIS A 256 -5.53 1.17 22.45
C HIS A 256 -5.05 0.16 21.42
N GLU A 257 -3.74 0.06 21.17
CA GLU A 257 -3.15 -0.88 20.22
C GLU A 257 -1.69 -1.19 20.56
N THR A 258 -1.21 -2.33 20.07
CA THR A 258 0.18 -2.75 20.13
C THR A 258 0.70 -2.99 18.72
N LEU A 259 1.84 -2.38 18.39
CA LEU A 259 2.53 -2.59 17.12
C LEU A 259 3.68 -3.57 17.31
N ARG A 260 3.89 -4.45 16.32
CA ARG A 260 5.03 -5.35 16.23
C ARG A 260 5.95 -4.93 15.08
N LEU A 261 7.22 -4.74 15.40
CA LEU A 261 8.26 -4.30 14.49
C LEU A 261 9.46 -5.26 14.56
N ARG A 262 10.28 -5.24 13.51
CA ARG A 262 11.57 -5.95 13.49
C ARG A 262 12.68 -4.94 13.20
N VAL A 263 13.58 -4.76 14.15
CA VAL A 263 14.64 -3.75 14.12
C VAL A 263 15.95 -4.40 13.68
N GLY A 264 16.54 -3.88 12.60
CA GLY A 264 17.89 -4.25 12.16
C GLY A 264 18.83 -3.05 12.28
N PHE A 265 19.85 -3.16 13.14
CA PHE A 265 20.79 -2.06 13.37
C PHE A 265 21.75 -1.93 12.18
N ARG A 266 21.70 -0.79 11.49
CA ARG A 266 22.59 -0.51 10.36
C ARG A 266 22.81 0.99 10.16
N THR A 267 23.99 1.34 9.69
CA THR A 267 24.30 2.69 9.21
C THR A 267 24.69 2.64 7.74
N ILE A 268 24.05 3.46 6.91
CA ILE A 268 24.45 3.68 5.53
C ILE A 268 25.14 5.02 5.45
N SER A 269 26.29 5.07 4.78
CA SER A 269 27.05 6.31 4.58
C SER A 269 27.71 6.33 3.19
N ILE A 270 28.09 7.52 2.75
CA ILE A 270 28.95 7.71 1.58
C ILE A 270 30.19 8.43 2.05
N VAL A 271 31.35 7.83 1.86
CA VAL A 271 32.66 8.41 2.19
C VAL A 271 33.52 8.33 0.95
N ASP A 272 34.05 9.48 0.51
CA ASP A 272 34.89 9.60 -0.69
C ASP A 272 34.28 8.94 -1.94
N GLY A 273 32.95 9.09 -2.11
CA GLY A 273 32.20 8.53 -3.23
C GLY A 273 31.89 7.03 -3.15
N VAL A 274 32.26 6.36 -2.04
CA VAL A 274 31.99 4.94 -1.83
C VAL A 274 30.77 4.76 -0.92
N LEU A 275 29.77 4.00 -1.37
CA LEU A 275 28.61 3.61 -0.56
C LEU A 275 29.03 2.53 0.45
N LEU A 276 28.79 2.79 1.73
CA LEU A 276 29.13 1.91 2.84
C LEU A 276 27.88 1.44 3.57
N ALA A 277 27.92 0.22 4.10
CA ALA A 277 27.07 -0.24 5.19
C ALA A 277 27.94 -0.62 6.38
N ASN A 278 27.62 -0.09 7.55
CA ASN A 278 28.31 -0.41 8.80
C ASN A 278 29.84 -0.19 8.67
N GLY A 279 30.24 0.89 7.98
CA GLY A 279 31.63 1.24 7.72
C GLY A 279 32.34 0.40 6.64
N ARG A 280 31.65 -0.52 5.95
CA ARG A 280 32.23 -1.40 4.93
C ARG A 280 31.67 -1.12 3.54
N PRO A 281 32.49 -1.11 2.47
CA PRO A 281 32.01 -0.94 1.10
C PRO A 281 30.93 -1.96 0.71
N LEU A 282 29.86 -1.48 0.10
CA LEU A 282 28.78 -2.32 -0.43
C LEU A 282 29.05 -2.70 -1.89
N LEU A 283 29.07 -4.00 -2.17
CA LEU A 283 28.96 -4.53 -3.54
C LEU A 283 27.52 -4.97 -3.78
N LEU A 284 26.78 -4.24 -4.61
CA LEU A 284 25.40 -4.56 -4.97
C LEU A 284 25.37 -5.54 -6.15
N LYS A 285 25.00 -6.80 -5.86
CA LYS A 285 24.66 -7.84 -6.84
C LYS A 285 23.15 -7.78 -7.04
N GLY A 286 22.72 -6.75 -7.76
CA GLY A 286 21.33 -6.31 -7.81
C GLY A 286 20.53 -6.85 -8.99
N VAL A 287 19.22 -6.95 -8.79
CA VAL A 287 18.23 -7.13 -9.87
C VAL A 287 17.16 -6.04 -9.78
N ASN A 288 16.50 -5.76 -10.91
CA ASN A 288 15.24 -5.01 -10.92
C ASN A 288 14.10 -6.03 -10.80
N ARG A 289 13.16 -5.78 -9.88
CA ARG A 289 11.97 -6.60 -9.71
C ARG A 289 10.73 -5.74 -9.86
N HIS A 290 9.98 -5.98 -10.93
CA HIS A 290 8.56 -5.63 -11.03
C HIS A 290 7.72 -6.68 -10.30
N GLU A 291 6.58 -6.27 -9.77
CA GLU A 291 5.54 -7.21 -9.35
C GLU A 291 4.79 -7.70 -10.58
N PHE A 292 4.92 -8.99 -10.90
CA PHE A 292 4.19 -9.60 -11.99
C PHE A 292 3.97 -11.09 -11.74
N HIS A 293 2.76 -11.55 -12.03
CA HIS A 293 2.34 -12.94 -12.06
C HIS A 293 1.68 -13.21 -13.42
N PRO A 294 2.00 -14.32 -14.11
CA PRO A 294 1.46 -14.59 -15.45
C PRO A 294 -0.07 -14.66 -15.50
N GLU A 295 -0.71 -15.07 -14.40
CA GLU A 295 -2.18 -15.21 -14.34
C GLU A 295 -2.86 -14.07 -13.55
N HIS A 296 -2.11 -13.29 -12.76
CA HIS A 296 -2.69 -12.33 -11.81
C HIS A 296 -2.13 -10.90 -11.97
N GLY A 297 -1.25 -10.66 -12.95
CA GLY A 297 -0.68 -9.33 -13.18
C GLY A 297 0.09 -8.86 -11.96
N ARG A 298 -0.19 -7.66 -11.45
CA ARG A 298 0.49 -7.12 -10.25
C ARG A 298 -0.11 -7.64 -8.93
N THR A 299 -1.19 -8.41 -8.94
CA THR A 299 -1.70 -9.08 -7.74
C THR A 299 -0.91 -10.36 -7.47
N VAL A 300 0.36 -10.22 -7.08
CA VAL A 300 1.29 -11.35 -6.92
C VAL A 300 1.02 -12.08 -5.60
N PRO A 301 0.74 -13.40 -5.61
CA PRO A 301 0.54 -14.17 -4.39
C PRO A 301 1.78 -14.14 -3.48
N TYR A 302 1.57 -14.14 -2.16
CA TYR A 302 2.66 -14.10 -1.17
C TYR A 302 3.70 -15.22 -1.36
N GLU A 303 3.25 -16.45 -1.63
CA GLU A 303 4.16 -17.57 -1.84
C GLU A 303 5.03 -17.37 -3.09
N THR A 304 4.50 -16.77 -4.14
CA THR A 304 5.30 -16.40 -5.34
C THR A 304 6.31 -15.31 -5.00
N MET A 305 5.92 -14.28 -4.25
CA MET A 305 6.86 -13.23 -3.80
C MET A 305 7.99 -13.81 -2.94
N ARG A 306 7.66 -14.76 -2.06
CA ARG A 306 8.63 -15.47 -1.23
C ARG A 306 9.56 -16.32 -2.07
N GLU A 307 9.04 -17.05 -3.04
CA GLU A 307 9.85 -17.89 -3.92
C GLU A 307 10.79 -17.07 -4.81
N ASP A 308 10.36 -15.90 -5.30
CA ASP A 308 11.23 -14.95 -6.00
C ASP A 308 12.46 -14.59 -5.15
N VAL A 309 12.24 -14.23 -3.88
CA VAL A 309 13.33 -13.88 -2.96
C VAL A 309 14.24 -15.08 -2.71
N LEU A 310 13.69 -16.27 -2.49
CA LEU A 310 14.49 -17.48 -2.29
C LEU A 310 15.33 -17.81 -3.54
N LEU A 311 14.74 -17.67 -4.73
CA LEU A 311 15.43 -17.87 -6.00
C LEU A 311 16.59 -16.88 -6.18
N MET A 312 16.36 -15.60 -5.89
CA MET A 312 17.40 -14.57 -5.87
C MET A 312 18.55 -14.95 -4.94
N LYS A 313 18.25 -15.38 -3.70
CA LYS A 313 19.27 -15.80 -2.73
C LYS A 313 20.07 -17.03 -3.21
N ARG A 314 19.42 -18.02 -3.83
CA ARG A 314 20.10 -19.19 -4.44
C ARG A 314 21.05 -18.79 -5.59
N HIS A 315 20.81 -17.64 -6.23
CA HIS A 315 21.63 -17.09 -7.31
C HIS A 315 22.53 -15.93 -6.86
N ASN A 316 22.85 -15.85 -5.56
CA ASN A 316 23.79 -14.88 -4.98
C ASN A 316 23.39 -13.40 -5.14
N VAL A 317 22.13 -13.11 -5.43
CA VAL A 317 21.58 -11.74 -5.41
C VAL A 317 21.53 -11.23 -3.98
N ASN A 318 21.95 -9.98 -3.77
CA ASN A 318 21.94 -9.33 -2.45
C ASN A 318 21.24 -7.97 -2.42
N ALA A 319 20.74 -7.50 -3.56
CA ALA A 319 20.05 -6.22 -3.67
C ALA A 319 18.89 -6.32 -4.67
N VAL A 320 17.82 -5.59 -4.41
CA VAL A 320 16.67 -5.48 -5.30
C VAL A 320 16.33 -4.01 -5.45
N ARG A 321 16.19 -3.56 -6.69
CA ARG A 321 15.51 -2.30 -7.02
C ARG A 321 14.06 -2.62 -7.33
N THR A 322 13.15 -1.96 -6.62
CA THR A 322 11.70 -2.07 -6.84
C THR A 322 11.32 -1.21 -8.03
N SER A 323 11.68 -1.69 -9.21
CA SER A 323 11.44 -1.04 -10.50
C SER A 323 9.93 -1.00 -10.78
N HIS A 324 9.27 0.14 -10.92
CA HIS A 324 9.71 1.51 -10.59
C HIS A 324 8.76 2.15 -9.58
N TYR A 325 8.30 1.36 -8.62
CA TYR A 325 7.29 1.72 -7.63
C TYR A 325 7.47 0.90 -6.34
N PRO A 326 6.90 1.34 -5.21
CA PRO A 326 6.86 0.52 -4.00
C PRO A 326 6.13 -0.81 -4.25
N PRO A 327 6.69 -1.96 -3.82
CA PRO A 327 6.00 -3.24 -3.84
C PRO A 327 4.91 -3.29 -2.76
#